data_AF-A0A6L9UH10-F1
#
_entry.id   AF-A0A6L9UH10-F1
#
_cell.length_a   1.000
_cell.length_b   1.000
_cell.length_c   1.000
_cell.angle_alpha   90.00
_cell.angle_beta   90.00
_cell.angle_gamma   90.00
#
_symmetry.space_group_name_H-M   'P 1'
#
loop_
_entity.id
_entity.type
_entity.pdbx_description
1 polymer ?
#
loop_
_entity_poly.entity_id
_entity_poly.type
_entity_poly.pdbx_seq_one_letter_code
_entity_poly.pdbx_strand_id
1 'polypeptide(L)' 'MKQESKLMALIRAGKRQEALDMLERLKAATQLPPTSIKVGRTGAVTYYKGNRRFVRNIQGGWDPVLKKK' A
#
# COMPACT_ATOMS: atom_id res chain seq x y z
N MET A 1 -13.07 -7.62 -7.37
CA MET A 1 -14.33 -7.09 -7.93
C MET A 1 -15.46 -6.90 -6.91
N LYS A 2 -15.77 -7.82 -5.98
CA LYS A 2 -16.92 -7.66 -5.05
C LYS A 2 -16.83 -6.48 -4.05
N GLN A 3 -15.63 -6.08 -3.62
CA GLN A 3 -15.46 -5.04 -2.60
C GLN A 3 -15.57 -3.61 -3.14
N GLU A 4 -15.12 -3.36 -4.38
CA GLU A 4 -15.27 -2.06 -5.04
C GLU A 4 -16.74 -1.71 -5.29
N SER A 5 -17.55 -2.67 -5.74
CA SER A 5 -18.99 -2.44 -5.92
C SER A 5 -19.69 -2.08 -4.60
N LYS A 6 -19.27 -2.70 -3.50
CA LYS A 6 -19.82 -2.43 -2.17
C LYS A 6 -19.40 -1.04 -1.64
N LEU A 7 -18.15 -0.63 -1.87
CA LEU A 7 -17.68 0.72 -1.56
C LEU A 7 -18.47 1.77 -2.36
N MET A 8 -18.65 1.55 -3.66
CA MET A 8 -19.43 2.45 -4.52
C MET A 8 -20.89 2.57 -4.07
N ALA A 9 -21.49 1.47 -3.59
CA ALA A 9 -22.84 1.50 -3.03
C ALA A 9 -22.93 2.35 -1.76
N LEU A 10 -21.94 2.25 -0.86
CA LEU A 10 -21.86 3.08 0.35
C LEU A 10 -21.70 4.57 0.03
N ILE A 11 -20.89 4.90 -0.98
CA ILE A 11 -20.71 6.28 -1.46
C ILE A 11 -22.04 6.83 -2.00
N ARG A 12 -22.75 6.07 -2.85
CA ARG A 12 -24.05 6.49 -3.40
C ARG A 12 -25.13 6.64 -2.33
N ALA A 13 -25.09 5.82 -1.29
CA ALA A 13 -26.01 5.90 -0.16
C ALA A 13 -25.70 7.06 0.82
N GLY A 14 -24.65 7.86 0.56
CA GLY A 14 -24.26 8.98 1.43
C GLY A 14 -23.60 8.55 2.74
N LYS A 15 -23.30 7.25 2.91
CA LYS A 15 -22.70 6.68 4.12
C LYS A 15 -21.19 6.92 4.16
N ARG A 16 -20.79 8.19 4.31
CA ARG A 16 -19.38 8.63 4.26
C ARG A 16 -18.48 7.89 5.24
N GLN A 17 -18.90 7.73 6.50
CA GLN A 17 -18.06 7.10 7.52
C GLN A 17 -17.81 5.61 7.23
N GLU A 18 -18.85 4.85 6.86
CA GLU A 18 -18.72 3.44 6.49
C GLU A 18 -17.87 3.25 5.21
N ALA A 19 -18.00 4.15 4.25
CA ALA A 19 -17.18 4.13 3.04
C ALA A 19 -15.69 4.40 3.34
N LEU A 20 -15.39 5.36 4.23
CA LEU A 20 -14.02 5.66 4.65
C LEU A 20 -13.40 4.50 5.43
N ASP A 21 -14.12 3.92 6.38
CA ASP A 21 -13.65 2.77 7.16
C ASP A 21 -13.35 1.57 6.24
N MET A 22 -14.22 1.30 5.27
CA MET A 22 -14.01 0.25 4.28
C MET A 22 -12.82 0.54 3.36
N LEU A 23 -12.61 1.80 2.96
CA LEU A 23 -11.45 2.23 2.18
C LEU A 23 -10.14 2.01 2.96
N GLU A 24 -10.11 2.33 4.25
CA GLU A 24 -8.92 2.09 5.09
C GLU A 24 -8.62 0.60 5.25
N ARG A 25 -9.65 -0.23 5.47
CA ARG A 25 -9.48 -1.70 5.52
C ARG A 25 -8.98 -2.27 4.20
N LEU A 26 -9.47 -1.76 3.07
CA LEU A 26 -8.98 -2.14 1.75
C LEU A 26 -7.53 -1.72 1.55
N LYS A 27 -7.15 -0.51 1.98
CA LYS A 27 -5.79 -0.02 1.92
C LYS A 27 -4.84 -0.85 2.79
N ALA A 28 -5.27 -1.21 3.99
CA ALA A 28 -4.53 -2.09 4.90
C ALA A 28 -4.37 -3.52 4.32
N ALA A 29 -5.44 -4.09 3.75
CA ALA A 29 -5.38 -5.40 3.09
C ALA A 29 -4.51 -5.39 1.81
N THR A 30 -4.42 -4.23 1.14
CA THR A 30 -3.57 -4.05 -0.07
C THR A 30 -2.14 -3.66 0.27
N GLN A 31 -1.88 -3.28 1.53
CA GLN A 31 -0.57 -3.23 2.16
C GLN A 31 -0.07 -4.67 2.36
N LEU A 32 0.09 -5.37 1.24
CA LEU A 32 0.71 -6.67 1.19
C LEU A 32 2.09 -6.55 1.85
N PRO A 33 2.43 -7.48 2.74
CA PRO A 33 3.77 -7.51 3.28
C PRO A 33 4.75 -7.62 2.10
N PRO A 34 5.88 -6.93 2.19
CA PRO A 34 6.93 -7.03 1.19
C PRO A 34 7.29 -8.48 0.89
N THR A 35 7.24 -8.88 -0.39
CA THR A 35 7.55 -10.26 -0.82
C THR A 35 8.97 -10.68 -0.43
N SER A 36 9.87 -9.70 -0.30
CA SER A 36 11.19 -9.89 0.26
C SER A 36 11.67 -8.54 0.81
N ILE A 37 12.05 -8.52 2.10
CA ILE A 37 12.73 -7.39 2.74
C ILE A 37 14.23 -7.65 2.65
N LYS A 38 14.98 -6.73 2.04
CA LYS A 38 16.44 -6.73 2.03
C LYS A 38 16.96 -5.57 2.85
N VAL A 39 17.81 -5.87 3.83
CA VAL A 39 18.56 -4.85 4.58
C VAL A 39 19.96 -4.75 3.99
N GLY A 40 20.30 -3.59 3.44
CA GLY A 40 21.64 -3.31 2.91
C GLY A 40 22.67 -3.10 4.03
N ARG A 41 23.96 -3.15 3.70
CA ARG A 41 25.06 -2.93 4.67
C ARG A 41 25.01 -1.57 5.36
N THR A 42 24.35 -0.57 4.76
CA THR A 42 24.16 0.78 5.31
C THR A 42 22.92 0.91 6.20
N GLY A 43 22.23 -0.19 6.51
CA GLY A 43 20.96 -0.17 7.24
C GLY A 43 19.73 0.19 6.40
N ALA A 44 19.92 0.46 5.10
CA ALA A 44 18.82 0.76 4.19
C ALA A 44 17.91 -0.46 4.02
N VAL A 45 16.65 -0.33 4.43
CA VAL A 45 15.64 -1.37 4.28
C VAL A 45 14.95 -1.20 2.93
N THR A 46 14.97 -2.24 2.11
CA THR A 46 14.32 -2.27 0.80
C THR A 46 13.32 -3.39 0.73
N TYR A 47 12.24 -3.21 -0.02
CA TYR A 47 11.41 -4.32 -0.44
C TYR A 47 11.05 -4.28 -1.92
N TYR A 48 10.64 -5.45 -2.42
CA TYR A 48 10.20 -5.63 -3.80
C TYR A 48 8.73 -6.01 -3.85
N LYS A 49 8.00 -5.39 -4.78
CA LYS A 49 6.64 -5.78 -5.18
C LYS A 49 6.62 -5.92 -6.70
N GLY A 50 6.75 -7.16 -7.17
CA GLY A 50 7.02 -7.46 -8.58
C GLY A 50 8.32 -6.78 -9.05
N ASN A 51 8.24 -6.02 -10.15
CA ASN A 51 9.39 -5.28 -10.70
C ASN A 51 9.67 -3.93 -10.02
N ARG A 52 8.87 -3.53 -9.01
CA ARG A 52 9.01 -2.25 -8.31
C ARG A 52 9.82 -2.45 -7.03
N ARG A 53 10.84 -1.61 -6.83
CA ARG A 53 11.66 -1.53 -5.61
C ARG A 53 11.14 -0.39 -4.75
N PHE A 54 11.10 -0.58 -3.45
CA PHE A 54 10.76 0.43 -2.45
C PHE A 54 11.87 0.51 -1.40
N VAL A 55 12.20 1.72 -0.94
CA VAL A 55 13.19 1.97 0.13
C VAL A 55 12.46 2.60 1.31
N ARG A 56 12.81 2.19 2.53
CA ARG A 56 12.29 2.82 3.74
C ARG A 56 12.96 4.17 3.95
N ASN A 57 12.17 5.22 4.11
CA ASN A 57 12.66 6.56 4.36
C ASN A 57 12.85 6.84 5.86
N ILE A 58 13.45 7.99 6.18
CA ILE A 58 13.75 8.40 7.55
C ILE A 58 12.51 8.61 8.43
N GLN A 59 11.34 8.81 7.82
CA GLN A 59 10.05 8.93 8.51
C GLN A 59 9.37 7.55 8.70
N GLY A 60 10.04 6.47 8.31
CA GLY A 60 9.51 5.10 8.40
C GLY A 60 8.52 4.72 7.29
N GLY A 61 8.24 5.62 6.34
CA GLY A 61 7.46 5.39 5.14
C GLY A 61 8.25 4.65 4.05
N TRP A 62 7.57 4.28 2.95
CA TRP A 62 8.16 3.53 1.85
C TRP A 62 8.10 4.32 0.55
N ASP A 63 9.26 4.68 0.02
CA ASP A 63 9.38 5.42 -1.24
C ASP A 63 9.69 4.49 -2.42
N PRO A 64 8.96 4.59 -3.54
CA PRO A 64 9.24 3.82 -4.73
C PRO A 64 10.56 4.28 -5.37
N VAL A 65 11.48 3.34 -5.60
CA VAL A 65 12.70 3.58 -6.35
C VAL A 65 12.44 3.24 -7.80
N LEU A 66 12.46 4.27 -8.65
CA LEU A 66 12.45 4.11 -10.10
C LEU A 66 13.69 3.29 -10.52
N LYS A 67 13.47 2.19 -11.24
CA LYS A 67 14.55 1.46 -11.90
C LYS A 67 15.16 2.44 -12.91
N LYS A 68 16.40 2.89 -12.68
CA LYS A 68 17.15 3.66 -13.69
C LYS A 68 17.17 2.82 -14.98
N LYS A 69 16.78 3.45 -16.09
CA LYS A 69 16.93 2.89 -17.45
C LYS A 69 18.41 2.59 -17.73
#